data_AF-A0A1R1PFJ3-F1
#
_entry.id   AF-A0A1R1PFJ3-F1
#
_cell.length_a   1.000
_cell.length_b   1.000
_cell.length_c   1.000
_cell.angle_alpha   90.00
_cell.angle_beta   90.00
_cell.angle_gamma   90.00
#
_symmetry.space_group_name_H-M   'P 1'
#
loop_
_entity.id
_entity.type
_entity.pdbx_description
1 polymer ?
#
loop_
_entity_poly.entity_id
_entity_poly.type
_entity_poly.pdbx_seq_one_letter_code
_entity_poly.pdbx_strand_id
1 'polypeptide(L)'
;MNATDNDNSLFNKLPANILSTIFVLAQNLQLSLLNKNMHYISQQDNTVSNYIHQYALSNTEDDPDYNLKTIFEKYTRINMNETVGALVLRKIKNLDYETALELAFKYRWRNILNKLLKMYLLIDRNTSTIVQKSTLFINEGEYLDIDIAKFFSEESGSQREESDIKISDSLYITPIITKIDASSLLFYEMFPITRESEVQMLLDMCNTKFEFPSEISGSVGRDIRCIDTRFMICCMLVAARECGSLNSLEFLKQILDLQINIDFPFEEIEFIVDPSGVTLDDGLSEFICNYEYTERTDLFNYTVCAYYACVLDRKELMSFLEKNYYSSKHLQILFDVATYHENEGLVKEYFFKVELNPENTERVIEMAYNVDNADFKRFVLNNSDRLGGKLDKHTLIMDISEDDHKLQ
;
A
#
# COMPACT_ATOMS: atom_id res chain seq x y z
N MET A 1 15.95 4.16 -23.50
CA MET A 1 16.50 5.55 -23.54
C MET A 1 16.10 6.17 -22.21
N ASN A 2 17.08 6.43 -21.36
CA ASN A 2 16.89 6.80 -19.95
C ASN A 2 16.19 8.17 -19.83
N ALA A 3 14.97 8.17 -19.31
CA ALA A 3 14.43 9.33 -18.62
C ALA A 3 14.72 9.12 -17.13
N THR A 4 15.84 9.67 -16.67
CA THR A 4 16.06 9.89 -15.24
C THR A 4 14.99 10.87 -14.75
N ASP A 5 14.08 10.39 -13.91
CA ASP A 5 13.16 11.19 -13.09
C ASP A 5 13.95 12.09 -12.14
N ASN A 6 14.43 13.20 -12.69
CA ASN A 6 15.05 14.28 -11.95
C ASN A 6 14.10 15.47 -12.03
N ASP A 7 12.91 15.31 -11.45
CA ASP A 7 11.81 16.27 -11.56
C ASP A 7 11.88 17.41 -10.52
N ASN A 8 13.11 17.77 -10.08
CA ASN A 8 13.40 18.99 -9.32
C ASN A 8 13.40 20.26 -10.20
N SER A 9 12.62 20.27 -11.26
CA SER A 9 12.84 21.15 -12.41
C SER A 9 11.93 22.40 -12.39
N LEU A 10 12.05 23.19 -11.31
CA LEU A 10 11.55 24.56 -11.09
C LEU A 10 10.02 24.76 -11.28
N PHE A 11 9.38 25.19 -10.20
CA PHE A 11 7.93 25.38 -10.01
C PHE A 11 7.20 26.13 -11.17
N ASN A 12 7.90 26.99 -11.92
CA ASN A 12 7.44 27.68 -13.12
C ASN A 12 8.53 27.72 -14.20
N LYS A 13 8.86 26.60 -14.85
CA LYS A 13 9.53 26.66 -16.16
C LYS A 13 8.56 27.19 -17.21
N LEU A 14 8.55 28.51 -17.42
CA LEU A 14 8.14 29.07 -18.70
C LEU A 14 9.17 28.64 -19.75
N PRO A 15 8.76 28.17 -20.95
CA PRO A 15 9.71 27.78 -21.97
C PRO A 15 10.63 28.95 -22.32
N ALA A 16 11.89 28.64 -22.64
CA ALA A 16 12.97 29.63 -22.78
C ALA A 16 12.64 30.73 -23.81
N ASN A 17 11.78 30.43 -24.79
CA ASN A 17 11.27 31.39 -25.78
C ASN A 17 10.30 32.44 -25.19
N ILE A 18 9.49 32.08 -24.19
CA ILE A 18 8.59 33.03 -23.49
C ILE A 18 9.41 33.91 -22.56
N LEU A 19 10.34 33.30 -21.81
CA LEU A 19 11.30 34.04 -20.99
C LEU A 19 12.12 35.01 -21.87
N SER A 20 12.68 34.56 -22.99
CA SER A 20 13.45 35.44 -23.88
C SER A 20 12.61 36.59 -24.44
N THR A 21 11.33 36.38 -24.72
CA THR A 21 10.43 37.43 -25.22
C THR A 21 10.14 38.50 -24.16
N ILE A 22 9.94 38.09 -22.90
CA ILE A 22 9.80 39.02 -21.76
C ILE A 22 11.11 39.78 -21.51
N PHE A 23 12.27 39.12 -21.66
CA PHE A 23 13.58 39.73 -21.45
C PHE A 23 14.03 40.65 -22.60
N VAL A 24 13.62 40.40 -23.84
CA VAL A 24 13.88 41.28 -25.01
C VAL A 24 13.10 42.60 -24.89
N LEU A 25 11.94 42.61 -24.22
CA LEU A 25 11.19 43.83 -23.95
C LEU A 25 11.81 44.70 -22.83
N ALA A 26 12.65 44.11 -21.96
CA ALA A 26 13.43 44.84 -20.97
C ALA A 26 14.80 45.24 -21.56
N GLN A 27 14.85 46.33 -22.33
CA GLN A 27 16.08 46.85 -22.99
C GLN A 27 17.20 47.29 -22.01
N ASN A 28 17.04 47.10 -20.69
CA ASN A 28 18.02 47.42 -19.67
C ASN A 28 18.57 46.14 -19.03
N LEU A 29 19.89 45.95 -19.16
CA LEU A 29 20.62 44.78 -18.65
C LEU A 29 20.43 44.55 -17.13
N GLN A 30 20.36 45.61 -16.33
CA GLN A 30 20.15 45.52 -14.88
C GLN A 30 18.73 45.07 -14.53
N LEU A 31 17.72 45.56 -15.26
CA LEU A 31 16.33 45.14 -15.08
C LEU A 31 16.11 43.70 -15.56
N SER A 32 16.79 43.30 -16.63
CA SER A 32 16.79 41.91 -17.11
C SER A 32 17.43 40.97 -16.07
N LEU A 33 18.57 41.36 -15.48
CA LEU A 33 19.22 40.58 -14.42
C LEU A 33 18.37 40.51 -13.16
N LEU A 34 17.74 41.62 -12.76
CA LEU A 34 16.82 41.68 -11.61
C LEU A 34 15.61 40.79 -11.84
N ASN A 35 14.98 40.83 -13.00
CA ASN A 35 13.83 40.00 -13.34
C ASN A 35 14.19 38.51 -13.41
N LYS A 36 15.38 38.16 -13.92
CA LYS A 36 15.89 36.79 -13.92
C LYS A 36 16.16 36.30 -12.51
N ASN A 37 16.76 37.14 -11.66
CA ASN A 37 17.01 36.82 -10.27
C ASN A 37 15.71 36.73 -9.47
N MET A 38 14.73 37.62 -9.69
CA MET A 38 13.41 37.54 -9.06
C MET A 38 12.65 36.30 -9.51
N HIS A 39 12.70 35.95 -10.79
CA HIS A 39 12.14 34.70 -11.28
C HIS A 39 12.81 33.51 -10.57
N TYR A 40 14.14 33.44 -10.57
CA TYR A 40 14.88 32.38 -9.89
C TYR A 40 14.56 32.30 -8.38
N ILE A 41 14.55 33.44 -7.67
CA ILE A 41 14.22 33.53 -6.24
C ILE A 41 12.78 33.07 -5.98
N SER A 42 11.82 33.44 -6.85
CA SER A 42 10.42 32.99 -6.74
C SER A 42 10.24 31.49 -6.99
N GLN A 43 11.24 30.82 -7.56
CA GLN A 43 11.25 29.36 -7.74
C GLN A 43 11.96 28.61 -6.61
N GLN A 44 12.60 29.31 -5.66
CA GLN A 44 13.26 28.64 -4.54
C GLN A 44 12.23 28.08 -3.57
N ASP A 45 12.46 26.85 -3.08
CA ASP A 45 11.52 26.15 -2.21
C ASP A 45 11.15 26.96 -0.96
N ASN A 46 12.11 27.70 -0.39
CA ASN A 46 11.87 28.60 0.74
C ASN A 46 10.94 29.75 0.41
N THR A 47 11.08 30.37 -0.77
CA THR A 47 10.22 31.47 -1.20
C THR A 47 8.80 30.98 -1.45
N VAL A 48 8.67 29.83 -2.13
CA VAL A 48 7.38 29.17 -2.38
C VAL A 48 6.71 28.76 -1.07
N SER A 49 7.45 28.11 -0.17
CA SER A 49 6.97 27.73 1.17
C SER A 49 6.52 28.94 1.99
N ASN A 50 7.29 30.03 2.01
CA ASN A 50 6.92 31.24 2.75
C ASN A 50 5.65 31.88 2.20
N TYR A 51 5.46 31.88 0.87
CA TYR A 51 4.24 32.35 0.24
C TYR A 51 3.03 31.48 0.63
N ILE A 52 3.15 30.16 0.51
CA ILE A 52 2.07 29.22 0.89
C ILE A 52 1.73 29.39 2.37
N HIS A 53 2.74 29.43 3.24
CA HIS A 53 2.55 29.62 4.68
C HIS A 53 1.83 30.93 4.99
N GLN A 54 2.24 32.05 4.39
CA GLN A 54 1.55 33.33 4.56
C GLN A 54 0.12 33.28 4.02
N TYR A 55 -0.10 32.67 2.86
CA TYR A 55 -1.42 32.57 2.24
C TYR A 55 -2.38 31.70 3.08
N ALA A 56 -1.94 30.49 3.47
CA ALA A 56 -2.71 29.57 4.31
C ALA A 56 -3.05 30.16 5.68
N LEU A 57 -2.16 30.98 6.28
CA LEU A 57 -2.43 31.69 7.54
C LEU A 57 -3.24 32.99 7.37
N SER A 58 -3.19 33.62 6.21
CA SER A 58 -3.91 34.88 5.94
C SER A 58 -5.40 34.68 5.66
N ASN A 59 -5.80 33.45 5.32
CA ASN A 59 -7.19 33.12 5.01
C ASN A 59 -7.90 32.63 6.28
N THR A 60 -8.31 33.57 7.13
CA THR A 60 -8.85 33.31 8.48
C THR A 60 -10.29 32.77 8.50
N GLU A 61 -10.95 32.68 7.34
CA GLU A 61 -12.33 32.19 7.23
C GLU A 61 -12.40 30.66 7.25
N ASP A 62 -11.36 29.98 6.79
CA ASP A 62 -11.29 28.53 6.65
C ASP A 62 -10.17 27.93 7.52
N ASP A 63 -10.33 26.65 7.87
CA ASP A 63 -9.33 25.88 8.61
C ASP A 63 -8.00 25.75 7.81
N PRO A 64 -6.82 25.84 8.45
CA PRO A 64 -5.53 25.75 7.76
C PRO A 64 -5.40 24.49 6.89
N ASP A 65 -5.99 23.38 7.30
CA ASP A 65 -5.93 22.11 6.59
C ASP A 65 -6.69 22.20 5.26
N TYR A 66 -7.87 22.80 5.27
CA TYR A 66 -8.67 23.05 4.07
C TYR A 66 -7.95 24.00 3.10
N ASN A 67 -7.33 25.06 3.62
CA ASN A 67 -6.55 26.00 2.82
C ASN A 67 -5.35 25.31 2.15
N LEU A 68 -4.64 24.45 2.88
CA LEU A 68 -3.52 23.68 2.33
C LEU A 68 -3.96 22.71 1.25
N LYS A 69 -5.01 21.92 1.51
CA LYS A 69 -5.58 20.98 0.54
C LYS A 69 -5.93 21.71 -0.75
N THR A 70 -6.62 22.85 -0.65
CA THR A 70 -6.99 23.69 -1.79
C THR A 70 -5.77 24.18 -2.60
N ILE A 71 -4.70 24.62 -1.92
CA ILE A 71 -3.48 25.09 -2.59
C ILE A 71 -2.79 23.94 -3.33
N PHE A 72 -2.57 22.81 -2.66
CA PHE A 72 -1.89 21.68 -3.27
C PHE A 72 -2.69 21.04 -4.41
N GLU A 73 -4.02 21.03 -4.32
CA GLU A 73 -4.90 20.56 -5.39
C GLU A 73 -4.90 21.51 -6.60
N LYS A 74 -4.93 22.83 -6.35
CA LYS A 74 -4.94 23.84 -7.41
C LYS A 74 -3.58 23.98 -8.11
N TYR A 75 -2.48 23.71 -7.40
CA TYR A 75 -1.12 23.90 -7.90
C TYR A 75 -0.32 22.59 -7.87
N THR A 76 -0.57 21.73 -8.87
CA THR A 76 0.02 20.38 -9.01
C THR A 76 1.55 20.32 -8.88
N ARG A 77 2.28 21.34 -9.34
CA ARG A 77 3.74 21.41 -9.21
C ARG A 77 4.23 21.68 -7.78
N ILE A 78 3.43 22.34 -6.94
CA ILE A 78 3.73 22.49 -5.50
C ILE A 78 3.57 21.13 -4.84
N ASN A 79 2.43 20.49 -5.11
CA ASN A 79 2.09 19.16 -4.63
C ASN A 79 3.20 18.15 -4.96
N MET A 80 3.73 18.11 -6.18
CA MET A 80 4.80 17.17 -6.54
C MET A 80 6.17 17.47 -5.86
N ASN A 81 6.35 18.65 -5.26
CA ASN A 81 7.61 19.03 -4.63
C ASN A 81 7.57 18.78 -3.12
N GLU A 82 8.05 17.60 -2.74
CA GLU A 82 8.17 17.18 -1.35
C GLU A 82 9.01 18.14 -0.48
N THR A 83 10.02 18.82 -1.04
CA THR A 83 10.82 19.79 -0.28
C THR A 83 9.97 20.98 0.13
N VAL A 84 9.16 21.51 -0.79
CA VAL A 84 8.20 22.58 -0.50
C VAL A 84 7.15 22.10 0.49
N GLY A 85 6.59 20.90 0.28
CA GLY A 85 5.65 20.26 1.21
C GLY A 85 6.19 20.21 2.63
N ALA A 86 7.39 19.64 2.82
CA ALA A 86 8.05 19.56 4.12
C ALA A 86 8.21 20.94 4.78
N LEU A 87 8.72 21.94 4.03
CA LEU A 87 8.92 23.29 4.54
C LEU A 87 7.61 23.97 4.92
N VAL A 88 6.52 23.69 4.23
CA VAL A 88 5.18 24.22 4.56
C VAL A 88 4.66 23.56 5.82
N LEU A 89 4.60 22.22 5.88
CA LEU A 89 4.04 21.48 7.02
C LEU A 89 4.74 21.85 8.33
N ARG A 90 6.07 22.00 8.32
CA ARG A 90 6.88 22.35 9.51
C ARG A 90 6.65 23.75 10.06
N LYS A 91 6.20 24.69 9.22
CA LYS A 91 6.05 26.10 9.59
C LYS A 91 4.66 26.42 10.15
N ILE A 92 3.65 25.61 9.82
CA ILE A 92 2.27 25.89 10.19
C ILE A 92 2.08 25.55 11.66
N LYS A 93 1.87 26.60 12.44
CA LYS A 93 1.60 26.48 13.86
C LYS A 93 0.25 25.79 14.06
N ASN A 94 0.19 24.81 14.95
CA ASN A 94 -0.98 23.99 15.28
C ASN A 94 -1.44 23.03 14.16
N LEU A 95 -0.63 22.79 13.12
CA LEU A 95 -0.91 21.69 12.21
C LEU A 95 -0.81 20.38 13.00
N ASP A 96 -1.85 19.57 12.97
CA ASP A 96 -1.87 18.30 13.68
C ASP A 96 -1.10 17.21 12.91
N TYR A 97 -0.61 16.21 13.65
CA TYR A 97 0.13 15.08 13.08
C TYR A 97 -0.69 14.25 12.08
N GLU A 98 -2.00 14.08 12.31
CA GLU A 98 -2.87 13.25 11.46
C GLU A 98 -3.01 13.88 10.08
N THR A 99 -3.26 15.19 10.01
CA THR A 99 -3.30 15.95 8.75
C THR A 99 -1.95 15.94 8.03
N ALA A 100 -0.84 16.10 8.75
CA ALA A 100 0.49 16.04 8.12
C ALA A 100 0.76 14.67 7.47
N LEU A 101 0.33 13.59 8.12
CA LEU A 101 0.43 12.22 7.60
C LEU A 101 -0.50 12.00 6.40
N GLU A 102 -1.76 12.46 6.48
CA GLU A 102 -2.74 12.39 5.39
C GLU A 102 -2.22 13.09 4.12
N LEU A 103 -1.76 14.34 4.25
CA LEU A 103 -1.23 15.11 3.13
C LEU A 103 0.02 14.45 2.52
N ALA A 104 0.93 13.97 3.37
CA ALA A 104 2.13 13.29 2.90
C ALA A 104 1.78 12.01 2.12
N PHE A 105 0.76 11.27 2.55
CA PHE A 105 0.30 10.08 1.86
C PHE A 105 -0.43 10.41 0.55
N LYS A 106 -1.42 11.30 0.60
CA LYS A 106 -2.19 11.79 -0.55
C LYS A 106 -1.30 12.29 -1.69
N TYR A 107 -0.24 13.02 -1.35
CA TYR A 107 0.71 13.59 -2.32
C TYR A 107 1.95 12.75 -2.59
N ARG A 108 2.01 11.51 -2.08
CA ARG A 108 3.08 10.53 -2.34
C ARG A 108 4.48 11.02 -1.90
N TRP A 109 4.54 11.79 -0.81
CA TRP A 109 5.77 12.32 -0.23
C TRP A 109 6.50 11.26 0.59
N ARG A 110 7.17 10.34 -0.11
CA ARG A 110 7.86 9.17 0.44
C ARG A 110 8.85 9.48 1.57
N ASN A 111 9.69 10.52 1.44
CA ASN A 111 10.68 10.88 2.45
C ASN A 111 10.04 11.52 3.70
N ILE A 112 8.98 12.31 3.53
CA ILE A 112 8.19 12.88 4.61
C ILE A 112 7.48 11.77 5.36
N LEU A 113 6.79 10.87 4.65
CA LEU A 113 6.13 9.69 5.23
C LEU A 113 7.11 8.88 6.08
N ASN A 114 8.26 8.51 5.53
CA ASN A 114 9.30 7.77 6.26
C ASN A 114 9.70 8.47 7.58
N LYS A 115 9.83 9.81 7.57
CA LYS A 115 10.17 10.59 8.77
C LYS A 115 9.03 10.66 9.78
N LEU A 116 7.79 10.84 9.30
CA LEU A 116 6.59 10.89 10.15
C LEU A 116 6.37 9.54 10.83
N LEU A 117 6.43 8.44 10.06
CA LEU A 117 6.25 7.06 10.55
C LEU A 117 7.22 6.70 11.68
N LYS A 118 8.46 7.21 11.62
CA LYS A 118 9.50 6.95 12.63
C LYS A 118 9.38 7.80 13.89
N MET A 119 8.38 8.67 14.00
CA MET A 119 8.18 9.49 15.20
C MET A 119 7.57 8.66 16.33
N TYR A 120 8.07 8.88 17.55
CA TYR A 120 7.63 8.20 18.77
C TYR A 120 7.85 9.08 19.99
N LEU A 121 7.17 8.73 21.09
CA LEU A 121 7.32 9.33 22.40
C LEU A 121 7.96 8.32 23.35
N LEU A 122 8.91 8.76 24.18
CA LEU A 122 9.40 7.99 25.31
C LEU A 122 8.68 8.45 26.57
N ILE A 123 8.00 7.54 27.25
CA ILE A 123 7.13 7.86 28.38
C ILE A 123 7.60 7.13 29.65
N ASP A 124 7.62 7.85 30.76
CA ASP A 124 7.77 7.26 32.10
C ASP A 124 6.38 6.86 32.61
N ARG A 125 6.21 5.55 32.84
CA ARG A 125 4.96 4.92 33.28
C ARG A 125 4.56 5.33 34.69
N ASN A 126 5.52 5.62 35.57
CA ASN A 126 5.23 5.92 36.97
C ASN A 126 4.67 7.33 37.13
N THR A 127 5.11 8.25 36.28
CA THR A 127 4.72 9.67 36.33
C THR A 127 3.76 10.06 35.22
N SER A 128 3.54 9.19 34.23
CA SER A 128 2.80 9.50 32.99
C SER A 128 3.34 10.75 32.31
N THR A 129 4.67 10.90 32.27
CA THR A 129 5.34 12.07 31.67
C THR A 129 6.17 11.68 30.46
N ILE A 130 6.14 12.52 29.43
CA ILE A 130 7.02 12.38 28.28
C ILE A 130 8.45 12.75 28.69
N VAL A 131 9.35 11.78 28.57
CA VAL A 131 10.78 11.92 28.81
C VAL A 131 11.49 12.46 27.57
N GLN A 132 11.07 12.00 26.38
CA GLN A 132 11.66 12.41 25.11
C GLN A 132 10.62 12.36 23.99
N LYS A 133 10.72 13.31 23.05
CA LYS A 133 10.00 13.28 21.76
C LYS A 133 11.01 12.98 20.66
N SER A 134 10.78 11.92 19.89
CA SER A 134 11.53 11.70 18.65
C SER A 134 10.88 12.51 17.53
N THR A 135 11.56 13.56 17.09
CA THR A 135 11.05 14.54 16.12
C THR A 135 11.81 14.51 14.81
N LEU A 136 12.00 13.32 14.21
CA LEU A 136 12.74 13.14 12.94
C LEU A 136 12.23 14.02 11.79
N PHE A 137 10.96 14.44 11.84
CA PHE A 137 10.38 15.35 10.87
C PHE A 137 10.59 16.84 11.18
N ILE A 138 10.81 17.25 12.43
CA ILE A 138 10.72 18.65 12.90
C ILE A 138 12.11 19.17 13.32
N ASN A 139 12.49 20.37 12.86
CA ASN A 139 13.71 21.06 13.32
C ASN A 139 13.43 21.92 14.57
N GLU A 140 14.50 22.41 15.21
CA GLU A 140 14.39 23.32 16.34
C GLU A 140 13.59 24.59 15.97
N GLY A 141 12.54 24.90 16.74
CA GLY A 141 11.67 26.06 16.53
C GLY A 141 10.53 25.87 15.52
N GLU A 142 10.43 24.69 14.89
CA GLU A 142 9.29 24.28 14.05
C GLU A 142 8.22 23.58 14.90
N TYR A 143 7.00 23.47 14.36
CA TYR A 143 5.84 22.97 15.11
C TYR A 143 5.16 21.82 14.36
N LEU A 144 4.74 20.81 15.13
CA LEU A 144 3.73 19.84 14.74
C LEU A 144 2.96 19.55 16.02
N ASP A 145 1.65 19.79 15.99
CA ASP A 145 0.82 19.53 17.15
C ASP A 145 0.58 18.03 17.26
N ILE A 146 0.96 17.49 18.40
CA ILE A 146 0.73 16.10 18.75
C ILE A 146 -0.17 16.18 19.97
N ASP A 147 -1.41 15.74 19.83
CA ASP A 147 -2.38 15.73 20.93
C ASP A 147 -1.97 14.68 21.97
N ILE A 148 -1.03 15.08 22.83
CA ILE A 148 -0.44 14.27 23.89
C ILE A 148 -1.51 13.76 24.86
N ALA A 149 -2.63 14.48 25.01
CA ALA A 149 -3.70 14.06 25.91
C ALA A 149 -4.36 12.74 25.46
N LYS A 150 -4.47 12.51 24.13
CA LYS A 150 -4.95 11.22 23.58
C LYS A 150 -4.07 10.05 24.03
N PHE A 151 -2.77 10.25 24.17
CA PHE A 151 -1.82 9.19 24.58
C PHE A 151 -1.94 8.78 26.05
N PHE A 152 -2.55 9.63 26.88
CA PHE A 152 -2.75 9.36 28.30
C PHE A 152 -4.21 9.04 28.67
N SER A 153 -5.15 9.23 27.74
CA SER A 153 -6.55 8.83 27.92
C SER A 153 -6.67 7.31 28.06
N GLU A 154 -7.65 6.85 28.85
CA GLU A 154 -7.88 5.46 29.26
C GLU A 154 -8.22 4.54 28.07
N GLU A 155 -7.23 4.24 27.22
CA GLU A 155 -7.22 2.94 26.54
C GLU A 155 -7.19 1.85 27.60
N SER A 156 -8.03 0.83 27.42
CA SER A 156 -7.99 -0.37 28.23
C SER A 156 -6.55 -0.90 28.35
N GLY A 157 -6.16 -1.42 29.52
CA GLY A 157 -4.78 -1.87 29.75
C GLY A 157 -4.25 -2.85 28.70
N SER A 158 -5.13 -3.60 28.02
CA SER A 158 -4.79 -4.49 26.90
C SER A 158 -4.37 -3.76 25.62
N GLN A 159 -5.06 -2.68 25.23
CA GLN A 159 -4.72 -1.91 24.01
C GLN A 159 -3.39 -1.14 24.16
N ARG A 160 -3.06 -0.70 25.37
CA ARG A 160 -1.76 -0.08 25.66
C ARG A 160 -0.62 -1.10 25.55
N GLU A 161 -0.83 -2.33 26.03
CA GLU A 161 0.21 -3.38 26.00
C GLU A 161 0.47 -3.93 24.58
N GLU A 162 -0.49 -3.84 23.66
CA GLU A 162 -0.33 -4.30 22.27
C GLU A 162 0.47 -3.33 21.37
N SER A 163 0.39 -2.02 21.64
CA SER A 163 0.95 -0.99 20.76
C SER A 163 2.23 -0.32 21.30
N ASP A 164 2.43 -0.32 22.63
CA ASP A 164 3.60 0.27 23.25
C ASP A 164 4.78 -0.71 23.33
N ILE A 165 5.99 -0.20 23.10
CA ILE A 165 7.20 -1.00 23.12
C ILE A 165 7.87 -0.86 24.48
N LYS A 166 7.87 -1.93 25.26
CA LYS A 166 8.46 -1.95 26.61
C LYS A 166 9.99 -1.87 26.55
N ILE A 167 10.58 -0.87 27.22
CA ILE A 167 12.04 -0.79 27.46
C ILE A 167 12.38 -1.37 28.83
N SER A 168 11.60 -1.00 29.85
CA SER A 168 11.74 -1.44 31.24
C SER A 168 10.39 -1.37 31.94
N ASP A 169 10.32 -1.70 33.22
CA ASP A 169 9.07 -1.62 33.98
C ASP A 169 8.54 -0.19 34.13
N SER A 170 9.42 0.82 34.06
CA SER A 170 9.07 2.24 34.20
C SER A 170 9.12 3.02 32.89
N LEU A 171 9.69 2.49 31.81
CA LEU A 171 9.86 3.22 30.55
C LEU A 171 9.36 2.41 29.37
N TYR A 172 8.61 3.07 28.50
CA TYR A 172 8.10 2.50 27.25
C TYR A 172 8.12 3.54 26.13
N ILE A 173 8.14 3.03 24.90
CA ILE A 173 8.06 3.83 23.68
C ILE A 173 6.65 3.72 23.15
N THR A 174 6.05 4.85 22.84
CA THR A 174 4.76 4.93 22.16
C THR A 174 4.97 5.47 20.74
N PRO A 175 4.87 4.61 19.72
CA PRO A 175 4.75 5.05 18.34
C PRO A 175 3.60 6.05 18.18
N ILE A 176 3.81 7.14 17.44
CA ILE A 176 2.73 8.12 17.23
C ILE A 176 1.65 7.55 16.30
N ILE A 177 2.06 6.88 15.22
CA ILE A 177 1.14 6.36 14.21
C ILE A 177 0.18 5.29 14.74
N THR A 178 0.60 4.46 15.70
CA THR A 178 -0.26 3.36 16.20
C THR A 178 -1.33 3.82 17.19
N LYS A 179 -1.31 5.09 17.61
CA LYS A 179 -2.28 5.69 18.54
C LYS A 179 -3.30 6.60 17.87
N ILE A 180 -3.20 6.75 16.56
CA ILE A 180 -4.16 7.49 15.75
C ILE A 180 -4.92 6.48 14.89
N ASP A 181 -6.19 6.74 14.60
CA ASP A 181 -6.93 5.97 13.59
C ASP A 181 -6.48 6.36 12.17
N ALA A 182 -5.17 6.31 11.94
CA ALA A 182 -4.56 6.58 10.64
C ALA A 182 -4.98 5.54 9.61
N SER A 183 -5.31 4.33 10.04
CA SER A 183 -5.83 3.27 9.16
C SER A 183 -7.00 3.76 8.32
N SER A 184 -8.06 4.26 8.96
CA SER A 184 -9.26 4.72 8.27
C SER A 184 -8.98 5.86 7.30
N LEU A 185 -8.14 6.83 7.69
CA LEU A 185 -7.77 7.98 6.86
C LEU A 185 -6.95 7.57 5.64
N LEU A 186 -5.93 6.73 5.84
CA LEU A 186 -4.98 6.38 4.80
C LEU A 186 -5.51 5.33 3.83
N PHE A 187 -6.48 4.49 4.24
CA PHE A 187 -7.11 3.52 3.34
C PHE A 187 -7.81 4.19 2.17
N TYR A 188 -8.48 5.33 2.38
CA TYR A 188 -9.09 6.08 1.29
C TYR A 188 -8.07 6.48 0.21
N GLU A 189 -6.90 6.93 0.64
CA GLU A 189 -5.85 7.43 -0.26
C GLU A 189 -5.04 6.31 -0.93
N MET A 190 -5.22 5.06 -0.50
CA MET A 190 -4.62 3.86 -1.12
C MET A 190 -5.34 3.43 -2.40
N PHE A 191 -6.66 3.62 -2.50
CA PHE A 191 -7.44 3.22 -3.67
C PHE A 191 -6.94 3.76 -5.03
N PRO A 192 -6.51 5.02 -5.16
CA PRO A 192 -6.03 5.54 -6.44
C PRO A 192 -4.58 5.14 -6.79
N ILE A 193 -3.91 4.30 -6.00
CA ILE A 193 -2.55 3.83 -6.28
C ILE A 193 -2.54 2.98 -7.54
N THR A 194 -1.73 3.37 -8.51
CA THR A 194 -1.61 2.69 -9.82
C THR A 194 -0.20 2.74 -10.42
N ARG A 195 0.68 3.59 -9.90
CA ARG A 195 2.02 3.83 -10.47
C ARG A 195 3.11 3.07 -9.71
N GLU A 196 4.18 2.71 -10.40
CA GLU A 196 5.34 2.02 -9.81
C GLU A 196 5.92 2.74 -8.58
N SER A 197 6.07 4.07 -8.65
CA SER A 197 6.58 4.86 -7.52
C SER A 197 5.67 4.81 -6.29
N GLU A 198 4.37 4.65 -6.50
CA GLU A 198 3.37 4.57 -5.42
C GLU A 198 3.35 3.17 -4.80
N VAL A 199 3.49 2.12 -5.62
CA VAL A 199 3.69 0.74 -5.13
C VAL A 199 4.97 0.65 -4.31
N GLN A 200 6.06 1.23 -4.79
CA GLN A 200 7.31 1.28 -4.04
C GLN A 200 7.13 2.00 -2.70
N MET A 201 6.41 3.13 -2.67
CA MET A 201 6.09 3.84 -1.43
C MET A 201 5.40 2.93 -0.41
N LEU A 202 4.40 2.13 -0.80
CA LEU A 202 3.75 1.17 0.08
C LEU A 202 4.73 0.13 0.63
N LEU A 203 5.57 -0.44 -0.24
CA LEU A 203 6.58 -1.43 0.16
C LEU A 203 7.63 -0.85 1.11
N ASP A 204 8.00 0.43 0.94
CA ASP A 204 8.90 1.10 1.86
C ASP A 204 8.26 1.30 3.23
N MET A 205 6.98 1.65 3.28
CA MET A 205 6.25 1.77 4.53
C MET A 205 6.23 0.43 5.29
N CYS A 206 5.98 -0.68 4.59
CA CYS A 206 6.07 -2.04 5.17
C CYS A 206 7.46 -2.37 5.74
N ASN A 207 8.52 -1.83 5.14
CA ASN A 207 9.90 -2.05 5.57
C ASN A 207 10.43 -0.99 6.55
N THR A 208 9.65 0.06 6.82
CA THR A 208 10.09 1.17 7.66
C THR A 208 10.18 0.75 9.12
N LYS A 209 11.38 0.87 9.68
CA LYS A 209 11.70 0.49 11.07
C LYS A 209 12.04 1.71 11.92
N PHE A 210 11.75 1.63 13.21
CA PHE A 210 12.12 2.68 14.13
C PHE A 210 13.63 2.84 14.25
N GLU A 211 14.06 4.10 14.32
CA GLU A 211 15.45 4.46 14.59
C GLU A 211 15.58 4.89 16.05
N PHE A 212 16.06 3.95 16.87
CA PHE A 212 16.25 4.17 18.29
C PHE A 212 17.68 4.63 18.61
N PRO A 213 17.86 5.61 19.51
CA PRO A 213 19.16 5.93 20.09
C PRO A 213 19.86 4.70 20.65
N SER A 214 21.20 4.73 20.59
CA SER A 214 22.04 3.60 21.00
C SER A 214 21.75 3.13 22.43
N GLU A 215 21.39 4.07 23.30
CA GLU A 215 21.10 3.94 24.72
C GLU A 215 19.88 3.06 25.00
N ILE A 216 18.88 3.05 24.11
CA ILE A 216 17.65 2.26 24.25
C ILE A 216 17.60 1.06 23.28
N SER A 217 18.38 1.12 22.19
CA SER A 217 18.42 0.07 21.16
C SER A 217 18.81 -1.32 21.69
N GLY A 218 19.62 -1.38 22.75
CA GLY A 218 20.04 -2.64 23.38
C GLY A 218 18.93 -3.39 24.10
N SER A 219 17.86 -2.70 24.52
CA SER A 219 16.76 -3.28 25.30
C SER A 219 15.56 -3.69 24.44
N VAL A 220 15.43 -3.09 23.26
CA VAL A 220 14.21 -3.13 22.44
C VAL A 220 14.39 -3.95 21.16
N GLY A 221 15.64 -4.12 20.70
CA GLY A 221 15.93 -4.70 19.39
C GLY A 221 15.92 -3.65 18.27
N ARG A 222 16.45 -4.03 17.10
CA ARG A 222 16.65 -3.10 15.96
C ARG A 222 15.63 -3.27 14.83
N ASP A 223 14.79 -4.32 14.91
CA ASP A 223 13.93 -4.74 13.80
C ASP A 223 12.44 -4.47 14.06
N ILE A 224 12.13 -3.43 14.86
CA ILE A 224 10.74 -3.04 15.11
C ILE A 224 10.23 -2.13 13.99
N ARG A 225 9.13 -2.55 13.36
CA ARG A 225 8.44 -1.80 12.30
C ARG A 225 7.65 -0.63 12.86
N CYS A 226 7.45 0.39 12.03
CA CYS A 226 6.72 1.59 12.41
C CYS A 226 5.20 1.44 12.29
N ILE A 227 4.73 0.57 11.39
CA ILE A 227 3.31 0.33 11.16
C ILE A 227 2.88 -0.98 11.82
N ASP A 228 1.63 -1.04 12.24
CA ASP A 228 1.03 -2.27 12.74
C ASP A 228 0.76 -3.28 11.61
N THR A 229 0.41 -4.51 12.01
CA THR A 229 0.17 -5.62 11.10
C THR A 229 -1.01 -5.36 10.17
N ARG A 230 -2.09 -4.75 10.68
CA ARG A 230 -3.30 -4.46 9.89
C ARG A 230 -2.97 -3.52 8.74
N PHE A 231 -2.31 -2.39 9.03
CA PHE A 231 -1.91 -1.41 8.04
C PHE A 231 -0.88 -1.98 7.04
N MET A 232 0.06 -2.80 7.52
CA MET A 232 1.02 -3.50 6.65
C MET A 232 0.32 -4.38 5.63
N ILE A 233 -0.72 -5.11 6.06
CA ILE A 233 -1.48 -5.99 5.15
C ILE A 233 -2.25 -5.19 4.12
N CYS A 234 -2.84 -4.07 4.49
CA CYS A 234 -3.49 -3.16 3.54
C CYS A 234 -2.51 -2.72 2.45
N CYS A 235 -1.33 -2.24 2.85
CA CYS A 235 -0.25 -1.88 1.93
C CYS A 235 0.12 -3.06 1.02
N MET A 236 0.21 -4.28 1.56
CA MET A 236 0.59 -5.47 0.81
C MET A 236 -0.47 -5.92 -0.20
N LEU A 237 -1.76 -5.88 0.18
CA LEU A 237 -2.88 -6.21 -0.71
C LEU A 237 -2.89 -5.27 -1.91
N VAL A 238 -2.84 -3.96 -1.66
CA VAL A 238 -2.81 -2.94 -2.72
C VAL A 238 -1.54 -3.08 -3.58
N ALA A 239 -0.38 -3.28 -2.94
CA ALA A 239 0.87 -3.49 -3.67
C ALA A 239 0.85 -4.76 -4.54
N ALA A 240 0.26 -5.86 -4.08
CA ALA A 240 0.16 -7.11 -4.83
C ALA A 240 -0.81 -7.01 -6.00
N ARG A 241 -1.96 -6.37 -5.80
CA ARG A 241 -2.91 -6.07 -6.87
C ARG A 241 -2.25 -5.25 -7.98
N GLU A 242 -1.62 -4.15 -7.61
CA GLU A 242 -0.99 -3.25 -8.58
C GLU A 242 0.31 -3.81 -9.16
N CYS A 243 1.04 -4.65 -8.42
CA CYS A 243 2.12 -5.49 -8.97
C CYS A 243 1.62 -6.37 -10.12
N GLY A 244 0.45 -7.00 -9.95
CA GLY A 244 -0.23 -7.74 -10.99
C GLY A 244 -0.62 -6.83 -12.17
N SER A 245 -1.25 -5.68 -11.91
CA SER A 245 -1.64 -4.70 -12.95
C SER A 245 -0.45 -4.27 -13.81
N LEU A 246 0.66 -3.91 -13.16
CA LEU A 246 1.92 -3.50 -13.77
C LEU A 246 2.73 -4.65 -14.37
N ASN A 247 2.37 -5.90 -14.07
CA ASN A 247 3.13 -7.11 -14.42
C ASN A 247 4.62 -7.01 -13.99
N SER A 248 4.87 -6.53 -12.76
CA SER A 248 6.23 -6.26 -12.28
C SER A 248 6.81 -7.43 -11.47
N LEU A 249 7.76 -8.14 -12.06
CA LEU A 249 8.47 -9.22 -11.37
C LEU A 249 9.31 -8.72 -10.18
N GLU A 250 9.80 -7.49 -10.25
CA GLU A 250 10.57 -6.88 -9.16
C GLU A 250 9.71 -6.69 -7.92
N PHE A 251 8.52 -6.10 -8.07
CA PHE A 251 7.60 -5.91 -6.95
C PHE A 251 7.09 -7.25 -6.41
N LEU A 252 6.83 -8.23 -7.27
CA LEU A 252 6.45 -9.58 -6.84
C LEU A 252 7.48 -10.15 -5.86
N LYS A 253 8.77 -10.06 -6.19
CA LYS A 253 9.85 -10.54 -5.32
C LYS A 253 9.91 -9.76 -4.01
N GLN A 254 9.83 -8.43 -4.08
CA GLN A 254 9.83 -7.60 -2.87
C GLN A 254 8.67 -7.97 -1.93
N ILE A 255 7.47 -8.20 -2.46
CA ILE A 255 6.29 -8.60 -1.67
C ILE A 255 6.49 -9.98 -1.05
N LEU A 256 6.99 -10.96 -1.81
CA LEU A 256 7.26 -12.30 -1.30
C LEU A 256 8.33 -12.31 -0.19
N ASP A 257 9.31 -11.42 -0.27
CA ASP A 257 10.39 -11.29 0.72
C ASP A 257 9.98 -10.52 2.00
N LEU A 258 8.78 -9.91 2.03
CA LEU A 258 8.29 -9.23 3.23
C LEU A 258 8.01 -10.23 4.35
N GLN A 259 8.78 -10.14 5.43
CA GLN A 259 8.58 -10.97 6.62
C GLN A 259 7.35 -10.51 7.42
N ILE A 260 6.14 -10.93 7.10
CA ILE A 260 4.99 -10.70 7.99
C ILE A 260 5.25 -11.45 9.30
N ASN A 261 5.15 -10.76 10.45
CA ASN A 261 5.27 -11.45 11.73
C ASN A 261 4.05 -12.37 11.87
N ILE A 262 4.30 -13.66 12.04
CA ILE A 262 3.57 -14.78 11.40
C ILE A 262 2.17 -15.08 12.00
N ASP A 263 1.70 -14.29 12.96
CA ASP A 263 0.43 -14.57 13.66
C ASP A 263 -0.71 -13.63 13.23
N PHE A 264 -0.85 -13.39 11.93
CA PHE A 264 -2.03 -12.67 11.39
C PHE A 264 -3.01 -13.66 10.75
N PRO A 265 -4.15 -13.95 11.38
CA PRO A 265 -5.15 -14.81 10.78
C PRO A 265 -5.74 -14.14 9.54
N PHE A 266 -5.89 -14.90 8.46
CA PHE A 266 -6.42 -14.40 7.19
C PHE A 266 -7.85 -13.84 7.33
N GLU A 267 -8.60 -14.30 8.34
CA GLU A 267 -9.92 -13.76 8.74
C GLU A 267 -9.87 -12.27 9.04
N GLU A 268 -8.72 -11.74 9.47
CA GLU A 268 -8.58 -10.32 9.74
C GLU A 268 -8.60 -9.44 8.47
N ILE A 269 -8.42 -10.02 7.27
CA ILE A 269 -8.62 -9.28 6.01
C ILE A 269 -10.07 -8.80 5.87
N GLU A 270 -11.05 -9.59 6.29
CA GLU A 270 -12.47 -9.22 6.18
C GLU A 270 -12.81 -7.98 7.01
N PHE A 271 -12.05 -7.72 8.08
CA PHE A 271 -12.19 -6.52 8.91
C PHE A 271 -11.41 -5.32 8.37
N ILE A 272 -10.66 -5.49 7.26
CA ILE A 272 -10.04 -4.39 6.54
C ILE A 272 -11.03 -3.85 5.52
N VAL A 273 -11.80 -2.88 5.99
CA VAL A 273 -12.81 -2.17 5.21
C VAL A 273 -12.37 -0.75 4.87
N ASP A 274 -12.85 -0.26 3.75
CA ASP A 274 -12.77 1.13 3.38
C ASP A 274 -13.61 2.01 4.34
N PRO A 275 -13.51 3.35 4.24
CA PRO A 275 -14.35 4.25 5.06
C PRO A 275 -15.87 4.07 4.86
N SER A 276 -16.29 3.40 3.78
CA SER A 276 -17.68 3.07 3.49
C SER A 276 -18.11 1.72 4.08
N GLY A 277 -17.20 0.96 4.70
CA GLY A 277 -17.43 -0.36 5.25
C GLY A 277 -17.34 -1.52 4.22
N VAL A 278 -16.81 -1.26 3.02
CA VAL A 278 -16.63 -2.26 1.96
C VAL A 278 -15.25 -2.91 2.12
N THR A 279 -15.15 -4.24 2.01
CA THR A 279 -13.84 -4.90 2.13
C THR A 279 -12.92 -4.46 1.00
N LEU A 280 -11.61 -4.41 1.25
CA LEU A 280 -10.64 -4.00 0.22
C LEU A 280 -10.66 -4.89 -1.03
N ASP A 281 -10.99 -6.18 -0.87
CA ASP A 281 -11.10 -7.14 -1.96
C ASP A 281 -12.07 -8.27 -1.60
N ASP A 282 -13.35 -8.09 -1.95
CA ASP A 282 -14.43 -9.06 -1.66
C ASP A 282 -14.12 -10.43 -2.30
N GLY A 283 -13.53 -10.46 -3.50
CA GLY A 283 -13.24 -11.71 -4.21
C GLY A 283 -12.10 -12.49 -3.58
N LEU A 284 -11.03 -11.80 -3.14
CA LEU A 284 -9.93 -12.44 -2.42
C LEU A 284 -10.42 -12.96 -1.06
N SER A 285 -11.24 -12.18 -0.36
CA SER A 285 -11.82 -12.56 0.93
C SER A 285 -12.70 -13.80 0.79
N GLU A 286 -13.59 -13.82 -0.20
CA GLU A 286 -14.42 -14.98 -0.53
C GLU A 286 -13.56 -16.20 -0.89
N PHE A 287 -12.52 -16.03 -1.71
CA PHE A 287 -11.60 -17.11 -2.04
C PHE A 287 -10.95 -17.72 -0.80
N ILE A 288 -10.40 -16.88 0.09
CA ILE A 288 -9.72 -17.32 1.31
C ILE A 288 -10.68 -18.14 2.20
N CYS A 289 -11.91 -17.64 2.40
CA CYS A 289 -12.91 -18.29 3.23
C CYS A 289 -13.41 -19.58 2.60
N ASN A 290 -13.72 -19.57 1.30
CA ASN A 290 -14.20 -20.75 0.60
C ASN A 290 -13.15 -21.86 0.56
N TYR A 291 -11.85 -21.56 0.49
CA TYR A 291 -10.78 -22.57 0.41
C TYR A 291 -10.08 -22.83 1.76
N GLU A 292 -10.66 -22.38 2.88
CA GLU A 292 -10.15 -22.62 4.24
C GLU A 292 -8.67 -22.19 4.45
N TYR A 293 -8.26 -21.10 3.79
CA TYR A 293 -6.91 -20.53 3.95
C TYR A 293 -6.77 -19.64 5.20
N THR A 294 -7.82 -19.50 6.00
CA THR A 294 -7.92 -18.63 7.19
C THR A 294 -6.79 -18.81 8.21
N GLU A 295 -6.33 -20.04 8.41
CA GLU A 295 -5.26 -20.38 9.37
C GLU A 295 -3.86 -20.50 8.73
N ARG A 296 -3.70 -20.26 7.42
CA ARG A 296 -2.47 -20.54 6.65
C ARG A 296 -1.56 -19.33 6.51
N THR A 297 -1.25 -18.69 7.64
CA THR A 297 -0.48 -17.44 7.71
C THR A 297 0.93 -17.55 7.09
N ASP A 298 1.52 -18.76 7.09
CA ASP A 298 2.82 -19.07 6.50
C ASP A 298 2.87 -18.89 4.97
N LEU A 299 1.71 -18.91 4.31
CA LEU A 299 1.59 -18.81 2.85
C LEU A 299 0.99 -17.48 2.40
N PHE A 300 0.79 -16.53 3.32
CA PHE A 300 0.04 -15.30 3.07
C PHE A 300 0.46 -14.56 1.80
N ASN A 301 1.73 -14.15 1.74
CA ASN A 301 2.26 -13.38 0.62
C ASN A 301 2.11 -14.14 -0.70
N TYR A 302 2.36 -15.45 -0.66
CA TYR A 302 2.26 -16.29 -1.84
C TYR A 302 0.83 -16.37 -2.34
N THR A 303 -0.14 -16.62 -1.46
CA THR A 303 -1.56 -16.70 -1.79
C THR A 303 -2.06 -15.42 -2.45
N VAL A 304 -1.76 -14.26 -1.86
CA VAL A 304 -2.15 -12.96 -2.42
C VAL A 304 -1.50 -12.71 -3.79
N CYS A 305 -0.20 -13.00 -3.92
CA CYS A 305 0.51 -12.87 -5.19
C CYS A 305 -0.02 -13.83 -6.28
N ALA A 306 -0.30 -15.08 -5.93
CA ALA A 306 -0.87 -16.09 -6.83
C ALA A 306 -2.28 -15.68 -7.29
N TYR A 307 -3.12 -15.23 -6.34
CA TYR A 307 -4.47 -14.74 -6.61
C TYR A 307 -4.46 -13.65 -7.69
N TYR A 308 -3.76 -12.54 -7.46
CA TYR A 308 -3.74 -11.45 -8.44
C TYR A 308 -3.01 -11.80 -9.74
N ALA A 309 -1.98 -12.65 -9.70
CA ALA A 309 -1.31 -13.10 -10.91
C ALA A 309 -2.26 -13.93 -11.81
N CYS A 310 -3.11 -14.77 -11.22
CA CYS A 310 -4.11 -15.57 -11.95
C CYS A 310 -5.29 -14.71 -12.43
N VAL A 311 -5.89 -13.89 -11.57
CA VAL A 311 -7.02 -13.01 -11.90
C VAL A 311 -6.69 -12.11 -13.09
N LEU A 312 -5.47 -11.58 -13.13
CA LEU A 312 -5.03 -10.66 -14.18
C LEU A 312 -4.32 -11.36 -15.36
N ASP A 313 -4.34 -12.70 -15.43
CA ASP A 313 -3.67 -13.53 -16.46
C ASP A 313 -2.20 -13.14 -16.70
N ARG A 314 -1.44 -12.95 -15.61
CA ARG A 314 -0.03 -12.55 -15.66
C ARG A 314 0.89 -13.75 -15.74
N LYS A 315 1.01 -14.30 -16.95
CA LYS A 315 1.81 -15.50 -17.26
C LYS A 315 3.26 -15.45 -16.77
N GLU A 316 3.90 -14.29 -16.85
CA GLU A 316 5.27 -14.13 -16.37
C GLU A 316 5.37 -14.28 -14.84
N LEU A 317 4.46 -13.64 -14.11
CA LEU A 317 4.39 -13.74 -12.65
C LEU A 317 4.04 -15.16 -12.20
N MET A 318 3.02 -15.78 -12.83
CA MET A 318 2.64 -17.17 -12.57
C MET A 318 3.80 -18.13 -12.81
N SER A 319 4.51 -17.98 -13.94
CA SER A 319 5.68 -18.82 -14.26
C SER A 319 6.81 -18.65 -13.24
N PHE A 320 7.00 -17.43 -12.70
CA PHE A 320 7.96 -17.21 -11.63
C PHE A 320 7.53 -17.91 -10.34
N LEU A 321 6.27 -17.76 -9.92
CA LEU A 321 5.73 -18.39 -8.71
C LEU A 321 5.86 -19.92 -8.79
N GLU A 322 5.49 -20.53 -9.90
CA GLU A 322 5.58 -21.98 -10.10
C GLU A 322 7.03 -22.49 -10.06
N LYS A 323 7.95 -21.82 -10.75
CA LYS A 323 9.36 -22.25 -10.84
C LYS A 323 10.12 -22.15 -9.52
N ASN A 324 9.78 -21.16 -8.69
CA ASN A 324 10.53 -20.88 -7.46
C ASN A 324 9.86 -21.47 -6.21
N TYR A 325 8.56 -21.80 -6.26
CA TYR A 325 7.81 -22.34 -5.14
C TYR A 325 7.05 -23.62 -5.56
N TYR A 326 7.70 -24.77 -5.38
CA TYR A 326 7.26 -26.06 -5.94
C TYR A 326 6.71 -27.05 -4.90
N SER A 327 6.52 -26.64 -3.64
CA SER A 327 5.91 -27.56 -2.66
C SER A 327 4.45 -27.86 -3.03
N SER A 328 3.92 -29.00 -2.60
CA SER A 328 2.51 -29.34 -2.79
C SER A 328 1.55 -28.23 -2.36
N LYS A 329 1.80 -27.55 -1.24
CA LYS A 329 0.97 -26.44 -0.75
C LYS A 329 0.88 -25.26 -1.73
N HIS A 330 2.02 -24.79 -2.24
CA HIS A 330 2.09 -23.70 -3.22
C HIS A 330 1.39 -24.05 -4.55
N LEU A 331 1.60 -25.26 -5.05
CA LEU A 331 0.90 -25.74 -6.26
C LEU A 331 -0.61 -25.88 -6.03
N GLN A 332 -1.02 -26.29 -4.83
CA GLN A 332 -2.42 -26.36 -4.44
C GLN A 332 -3.09 -24.98 -4.49
N ILE A 333 -2.43 -23.93 -3.98
CA ILE A 333 -2.94 -22.56 -4.06
C ILE A 333 -3.15 -22.12 -5.52
N LEU A 334 -2.17 -22.36 -6.40
CA LEU A 334 -2.31 -22.01 -7.82
C LEU A 334 -3.49 -22.76 -8.48
N PHE A 335 -3.69 -24.03 -8.13
CA PHE A 335 -4.81 -24.83 -8.61
C PHE A 335 -6.16 -24.33 -8.08
N ASP A 336 -6.22 -23.99 -6.79
CA ASP A 336 -7.42 -23.50 -6.12
C ASP A 336 -7.85 -22.13 -6.66
N VAL A 337 -6.90 -21.20 -6.82
CA VAL A 337 -7.15 -19.90 -7.46
C VAL A 337 -7.64 -20.08 -8.90
N ALA A 338 -6.99 -20.97 -9.67
CA ALA A 338 -7.41 -21.25 -11.05
C ALA A 338 -8.83 -21.83 -11.11
N THR A 339 -9.20 -22.68 -10.15
CA THR A 339 -10.54 -23.27 -10.05
C THR A 339 -11.57 -22.23 -9.63
N TYR A 340 -11.26 -21.38 -8.65
CA TYR A 340 -12.15 -20.30 -8.18
C TYR A 340 -12.52 -19.32 -9.29
N HIS A 341 -11.55 -18.94 -10.13
CA HIS A 341 -11.79 -18.05 -11.28
C HIS A 341 -12.18 -18.79 -12.57
N GLU A 342 -12.52 -20.08 -12.48
CA GLU A 342 -12.91 -20.91 -13.61
C GLU A 342 -11.92 -20.84 -14.80
N ASN A 343 -10.62 -20.67 -14.51
CA ASN A 343 -9.58 -20.60 -15.54
C ASN A 343 -9.20 -22.00 -16.02
N GLU A 344 -9.96 -22.51 -16.98
CA GLU A 344 -9.85 -23.86 -17.51
C GLU A 344 -8.43 -24.25 -17.97
N GLY A 345 -7.69 -23.31 -18.56
CA GLY A 345 -6.34 -23.55 -19.06
C GLY A 345 -5.38 -23.85 -17.92
N LEU A 346 -5.42 -23.03 -16.88
CA LEU A 346 -4.62 -23.24 -15.67
C LEU A 346 -5.09 -24.46 -14.87
N VAL A 347 -6.40 -24.71 -14.78
CA VAL A 347 -6.94 -25.91 -14.13
C VAL A 347 -6.40 -27.16 -14.84
N LYS A 348 -6.49 -27.25 -16.16
CA LYS A 348 -5.92 -28.36 -16.96
C LYS A 348 -4.42 -28.52 -16.71
N GLU A 349 -3.69 -27.43 -16.62
CA GLU A 349 -2.25 -27.42 -16.40
C GLU A 349 -1.87 -27.97 -15.01
N TYR A 350 -2.54 -27.51 -13.96
CA TYR A 350 -2.22 -27.86 -12.57
C TYR A 350 -2.88 -29.17 -12.12
N PHE A 351 -3.93 -29.66 -12.80
CA PHE A 351 -4.69 -30.87 -12.46
C PHE A 351 -3.82 -32.11 -12.19
N PHE A 352 -2.72 -32.27 -12.95
CA PHE A 352 -1.79 -33.39 -12.78
C PHE A 352 -0.63 -33.09 -11.82
N LYS A 353 -0.45 -31.83 -11.43
CA LYS A 353 0.62 -31.35 -10.55
C LYS A 353 0.21 -31.34 -9.06
N VAL A 354 -1.09 -31.43 -8.77
CA VAL A 354 -1.64 -31.46 -7.40
C VAL A 354 -2.26 -32.83 -7.06
N GLU A 355 -2.35 -33.10 -5.75
CA GLU A 355 -3.08 -34.24 -5.21
C GLU A 355 -4.53 -33.82 -4.94
N LEU A 356 -5.47 -34.32 -5.75
CA LEU A 356 -6.87 -33.94 -5.66
C LEU A 356 -7.51 -34.53 -4.41
N ASN A 357 -8.01 -33.66 -3.53
CA ASN A 357 -8.86 -34.06 -2.43
C ASN A 357 -10.35 -34.10 -2.89
N PRO A 358 -11.28 -34.59 -2.04
CA PRO A 358 -12.70 -34.67 -2.39
C PRO A 358 -13.35 -33.32 -2.73
N GLU A 359 -12.87 -32.24 -2.14
CA GLU A 359 -13.38 -30.88 -2.35
C GLU A 359 -12.88 -30.28 -3.67
N ASN A 360 -11.59 -30.44 -3.97
CA ASN A 360 -11.03 -30.10 -5.29
C ASN A 360 -11.78 -30.84 -6.41
N THR A 361 -12.06 -32.11 -6.18
CA THR A 361 -12.82 -32.95 -7.11
C THR A 361 -14.22 -32.36 -7.33
N GLU A 362 -14.91 -31.98 -6.27
CA GLU A 362 -16.25 -31.40 -6.35
C GLU A 362 -16.26 -30.07 -7.11
N ARG A 363 -15.31 -29.18 -6.84
CA ARG A 363 -15.20 -27.88 -7.51
C ARG A 363 -14.86 -27.99 -8.99
N VAL A 364 -13.97 -28.91 -9.38
CA VAL A 364 -13.70 -29.17 -10.81
C VAL A 364 -14.94 -29.73 -11.52
N ILE A 365 -15.71 -30.57 -10.85
CA ILE A 365 -16.96 -31.11 -11.40
C ILE A 365 -18.00 -29.99 -11.55
N GLU A 366 -18.18 -29.15 -10.53
CA GLU A 366 -19.09 -28.00 -10.56
C GLU A 366 -18.71 -27.02 -11.68
N MET A 367 -17.43 -26.66 -11.75
CA MET A 367 -16.89 -25.84 -12.84
C MET A 367 -17.21 -26.45 -14.21
N ALA A 368 -17.08 -27.77 -14.38
CA ALA A 368 -17.38 -28.43 -15.66
C ALA A 368 -18.85 -28.32 -16.08
N TYR A 369 -19.79 -28.19 -15.12
CA TYR A 369 -21.20 -27.95 -15.41
C TYR A 369 -21.51 -26.47 -15.65
N ASN A 370 -20.75 -25.56 -15.03
CA ASN A 370 -20.98 -24.11 -15.14
C ASN A 370 -20.38 -23.52 -16.43
N VAL A 371 -19.21 -24.00 -16.87
CA VAL A 371 -18.52 -23.44 -18.03
C VAL A 371 -19.09 -23.96 -19.36
N ASP A 372 -19.31 -23.05 -20.31
CA ASP A 372 -19.76 -23.37 -21.67
C ASP A 372 -18.57 -23.73 -22.58
N ASN A 373 -17.77 -24.72 -22.17
CA ASN A 373 -16.57 -25.12 -22.89
C ASN A 373 -16.46 -26.62 -23.08
N ALA A 374 -16.81 -27.07 -24.29
CA ALA A 374 -16.77 -28.47 -24.68
C ALA A 374 -15.38 -29.13 -24.47
N ASP A 375 -14.28 -28.41 -24.68
CA ASP A 375 -12.93 -28.96 -24.51
C ASP A 375 -12.59 -29.19 -23.04
N PHE A 376 -13.06 -28.34 -22.13
CA PHE A 376 -12.93 -28.59 -20.69
C PHE A 376 -13.84 -29.73 -20.23
N LYS A 377 -15.10 -29.76 -20.67
CA LYS A 377 -16.01 -30.89 -20.39
C LYS A 377 -15.43 -32.23 -20.85
N ARG A 378 -14.86 -32.29 -22.07
CA ARG A 378 -14.14 -33.47 -22.59
C ARG A 378 -12.92 -33.82 -21.74
N PHE A 379 -12.14 -32.83 -21.31
CA PHE A 379 -11.00 -33.05 -20.41
C PHE A 379 -11.43 -33.71 -19.09
N VAL A 380 -12.48 -33.20 -18.45
CA VAL A 380 -13.01 -33.74 -17.18
C VAL A 380 -13.56 -35.16 -17.36
N LEU A 381 -14.30 -35.42 -18.45
CA LEU A 381 -14.78 -36.77 -18.79
C LEU A 381 -13.63 -37.77 -18.97
N ASN A 382 -12.59 -37.37 -19.71
CA ASN A 382 -11.42 -38.21 -20.00
C ASN A 382 -10.59 -38.53 -18.75
N ASN A 383 -10.69 -37.71 -17.70
CA ASN A 383 -9.99 -37.88 -16.43
C ASN A 383 -10.93 -38.20 -15.25
N SER A 384 -12.12 -38.75 -15.56
CA SER A 384 -13.16 -39.04 -14.57
C SER A 384 -12.78 -40.10 -13.53
N ASP A 385 -11.75 -40.91 -13.81
CA ASP A 385 -11.15 -41.87 -12.88
C ASP A 385 -10.45 -41.16 -11.69
N ARG A 386 -9.80 -40.02 -11.94
CA ARG A 386 -9.18 -39.20 -10.89
C ARG A 386 -10.18 -38.43 -10.03
N LEU A 387 -11.42 -38.29 -10.50
CA LEU A 387 -12.50 -37.55 -9.85
C LEU A 387 -13.43 -38.44 -8.99
N GLY A 388 -12.98 -39.65 -8.64
CA GLY A 388 -13.67 -40.51 -7.67
C GLY A 388 -15.08 -40.98 -8.09
N GLY A 389 -15.44 -40.89 -9.37
CA GLY A 389 -16.71 -41.41 -9.89
C GLY A 389 -17.97 -40.59 -9.55
N LYS A 390 -17.84 -39.38 -8.98
CA LYS A 390 -18.97 -38.48 -8.69
C LYS A 390 -19.58 -37.79 -9.93
N LEU A 391 -18.92 -37.92 -11.08
CA LEU A 391 -19.28 -37.24 -12.33
C LEU A 391 -20.49 -37.88 -13.00
N ASP A 392 -21.58 -37.13 -13.23
CA ASP A 392 -22.65 -37.56 -14.14
C ASP A 392 -22.19 -37.38 -15.59
N LYS A 393 -21.60 -38.46 -16.11
CA LYS A 393 -21.07 -38.50 -17.48
C LYS A 393 -22.15 -38.33 -18.53
N HIS A 394 -23.39 -38.75 -18.27
CA HIS A 394 -24.45 -38.67 -19.27
C HIS A 394 -24.82 -37.21 -19.54
N THR A 395 -24.98 -36.44 -18.48
CA THR A 395 -25.27 -34.99 -18.57
C THR A 395 -24.18 -34.24 -19.33
N LEU A 396 -22.90 -34.44 -18.99
CA LEU A 396 -21.80 -33.78 -19.72
C LEU A 396 -21.71 -34.18 -21.20
N ILE A 397 -22.03 -35.43 -21.54
CA ILE A 397 -22.02 -35.87 -22.94
C ILE A 397 -23.13 -35.18 -23.75
N MET A 398 -24.32 -35.02 -23.15
CA MET A 398 -25.42 -34.31 -23.81
C MET A 398 -25.06 -32.84 -24.05
N ASP A 399 -24.53 -32.15 -23.04
CA ASP A 399 -24.08 -30.76 -23.16
C ASP A 399 -23.06 -30.56 -24.31
N ILE A 400 -22.04 -31.41 -24.38
CA ILE A 400 -21.03 -31.35 -25.46
C ILE A 400 -21.69 -31.53 -26.83
N SER A 401 -22.64 -32.45 -26.94
CA SER A 401 -23.32 -32.73 -28.21
C SER A 401 -24.21 -31.57 -28.67
N GLU A 402 -24.84 -30.84 -27.73
CA GLU A 402 -25.62 -29.65 -28.07
C GLU A 402 -24.74 -28.51 -28.60
N ASP A 403 -23.54 -28.32 -28.04
CA ASP A 403 -22.62 -27.28 -28.52
C ASP A 403 -21.98 -27.60 -29.87
N ASP A 404 -21.60 -28.87 -30.10
CA ASP A 404 -21.11 -29.32 -31.40
C ASP A 404 -22.19 -29.14 -32.51
N HIS A 405 -23.49 -29.19 -32.15
CA HIS A 405 -24.60 -28.92 -33.05
C HIS A 405 -24.87 -27.42 -33.28
N LYS A 406 -24.56 -26.53 -32.33
CA LYS A 406 -24.69 -25.06 -32.50
C LYS A 406 -23.58 -24.44 -33.36
N LEU A 407 -22.44 -25.13 -33.50
CA LEU A 407 -21.27 -24.68 -34.27
C LEU A 407 -21.28 -25.12 -35.76
N GLN A 408 -22.30 -25.89 -36.18
CA GLN A 408 -22.57 -26.27 -37.58
C GLN A 408 -23.62 -25.35 -38.22
#